data_AF-A0A371DJ65-F1
#
_entry.id   AF-A0A371DJ65-F1
#
_cell.length_a   1.000
_cell.length_b   1.000
_cell.length_c   1.000
_cell.angle_alpha   90.00
_cell.angle_beta   90.00
_cell.angle_gamma   90.00
#
_symmetry.space_group_name_H-M   'P 1'
#
loop_
_entity.id
_entity.type
_entity.pdbx_description
1 polymer ?
#
loop_
_entity_poly.entity_id
_entity_poly.type
_entity_poly.pdbx_seq_one_letter_code
_entity_poly.pdbx_strand_id
1 'polypeptide(L)'
;MLPFHVLAPDAHLRILHYSDMPTLLQIRATCRFNLAAVQQELQSSFKSLLHERVPVVDSFMAALVANRSYVGGSVAVAFLARDLDITPGNLDVFTPRFRGVTLLHHLVHVQKGVDRTEYPQTEEEEEAQRRVWGCDGIWQIYHVSTPRGQVNIYVSVDEEALVPIAGSWATHLLSYVNPDHFGTAYPVLFFAHRALLGSLVAYEAVQVKKSVRRGFDLRLFPTQWGDLRVADCGASRSLCPTQARYFDDSEALCTRFQPLQTAYVDPTVVWRMDGRPCGQDCYLDYEQMLHHRTRWYKYRARWVSR
;
A
#
# COMPACT_ATOMS: atom_id res chain seq x y z
N MET A 1 -32.53 -16.41 -17.46
CA MET A 1 -31.57 -15.45 -16.87
C MET A 1 -31.06 -14.59 -18.01
N LEU A 2 -31.29 -13.27 -17.99
CA LEU A 2 -30.81 -12.39 -19.06
C LEU A 2 -29.29 -12.25 -18.96
N PRO A 3 -28.55 -12.27 -20.08
CA PRO A 3 -27.11 -12.06 -20.05
C PRO A 3 -26.77 -10.65 -19.54
N PHE A 4 -25.72 -10.52 -18.75
CA PHE A 4 -25.29 -9.25 -18.16
C PHE A 4 -24.99 -8.15 -19.21
N HIS A 5 -24.51 -8.55 -20.40
CA HIS A 5 -24.23 -7.64 -21.50
C HIS A 5 -25.48 -7.06 -22.20
N VAL A 6 -26.69 -7.53 -21.85
CA VAL A 6 -27.95 -7.02 -22.40
C VAL A 6 -28.49 -5.83 -21.58
N LEU A 7 -27.90 -5.57 -20.39
CA LEU A 7 -28.25 -4.39 -19.59
C LEU A 7 -27.83 -3.11 -20.31
N ALA A 8 -28.64 -2.05 -20.13
CA ALA A 8 -28.25 -0.72 -20.59
C ALA A 8 -26.89 -0.31 -19.97
N PRO A 9 -26.02 0.40 -20.71
CA PRO A 9 -24.68 0.77 -20.22
C PRO A 9 -24.69 1.46 -18.84
N ASP A 10 -25.67 2.33 -18.59
CA ASP A 10 -25.80 3.03 -17.31
C ASP A 10 -26.15 2.10 -16.15
N ALA A 11 -26.99 1.09 -16.39
CA ALA A 11 -27.33 0.09 -15.38
C ALA A 11 -26.11 -0.77 -15.04
N HIS A 12 -25.30 -1.11 -16.05
CA HIS A 12 -24.06 -1.85 -15.86
C HIS A 12 -23.07 -1.07 -14.99
N LEU A 13 -22.78 0.20 -15.32
CA LEU A 13 -21.85 1.02 -14.53
C LEU A 13 -22.33 1.20 -13.08
N ARG A 14 -23.64 1.34 -12.83
CA ARG A 14 -24.18 1.39 -11.46
C ARG A 14 -23.91 0.10 -10.69
N ILE A 15 -24.08 -1.06 -11.32
CA ILE A 15 -23.79 -2.35 -10.66
C ILE A 15 -22.31 -2.46 -10.30
N LEU A 16 -21.42 -2.09 -11.23
CA LEU A 16 -19.98 -2.10 -10.98
C LEU A 16 -19.59 -1.12 -9.86
N HIS A 17 -20.23 0.05 -9.81
CA HIS A 17 -19.98 1.05 -8.78
C HIS A 17 -20.19 0.50 -7.37
N TYR A 18 -21.27 -0.27 -7.15
CA TYR A 18 -21.59 -0.88 -5.85
C TYR A 18 -20.97 -2.26 -5.63
N SER A 19 -20.18 -2.77 -6.57
CA SER A 19 -19.50 -4.06 -6.41
C SER A 19 -18.22 -3.91 -5.58
N ASP A 20 -17.95 -4.90 -4.72
CA ASP A 20 -16.67 -5.01 -4.04
C ASP A 20 -15.53 -5.36 -5.01
N MET A 21 -14.29 -5.20 -4.55
CA MET A 21 -13.12 -5.45 -5.40
C MET A 21 -13.03 -6.92 -5.88
N PRO A 22 -13.21 -7.96 -5.03
CA PRO A 22 -13.23 -9.34 -5.50
C PRO A 22 -14.25 -9.61 -6.61
N THR A 23 -15.48 -9.10 -6.48
CA THR A 23 -16.55 -9.24 -7.47
C THR A 23 -16.18 -8.55 -8.77
N LEU A 24 -15.63 -7.33 -8.72
CA LEU A 24 -15.16 -6.61 -9.91
C LEU A 24 -14.08 -7.41 -10.67
N LEU A 25 -13.13 -8.01 -9.95
CA LEU A 25 -12.07 -8.82 -10.57
C LEU A 25 -12.62 -10.11 -11.21
N GLN A 26 -13.63 -10.74 -10.60
CA GLN A 26 -14.32 -11.88 -11.21
C GLN A 26 -15.08 -11.48 -12.47
N ILE A 27 -15.87 -10.39 -12.42
CA ILE A 27 -16.62 -9.87 -13.58
C ILE A 27 -15.65 -9.56 -14.72
N ARG A 28 -14.55 -8.88 -14.42
CA ARG A 28 -13.50 -8.53 -15.37
C ARG A 28 -12.93 -9.75 -16.11
N ALA A 29 -12.84 -10.90 -15.46
CA ALA A 29 -12.26 -12.12 -16.04
C ALA A 29 -13.20 -12.85 -17.02
N THR A 30 -14.46 -12.42 -17.17
CA THR A 30 -15.46 -13.16 -17.96
C THR A 30 -15.41 -12.89 -19.47
N CYS A 31 -15.25 -11.64 -19.91
CA CYS A 31 -15.22 -11.28 -21.33
C CYS A 31 -14.55 -9.91 -21.56
N ARG A 32 -14.20 -9.60 -22.82
CA ARG A 32 -13.55 -8.32 -23.18
C ARG A 32 -14.39 -7.08 -22.88
N PHE A 33 -15.71 -7.18 -23.02
CA PHE A 33 -16.62 -6.09 -22.69
C PHE A 33 -16.60 -5.78 -21.19
N ASN A 34 -16.71 -6.81 -20.34
CA ASN A 34 -16.63 -6.66 -18.89
C ASN A 34 -15.24 -6.21 -18.43
N LEU A 35 -14.17 -6.65 -19.12
CA LEU A 35 -12.82 -6.15 -18.89
C LEU A 35 -12.75 -4.62 -19.06
N ALA A 36 -13.26 -4.10 -20.18
CA ALA A 36 -13.27 -2.67 -20.46
C ALA A 36 -14.17 -1.89 -19.48
N ALA A 37 -15.35 -2.41 -19.17
CA ALA A 37 -16.30 -1.78 -18.24
C ALA A 37 -15.74 -1.68 -16.81
N VAL A 38 -15.15 -2.77 -16.29
CA VAL A 38 -14.50 -2.77 -14.98
C VAL A 38 -13.28 -1.85 -14.96
N GLN A 39 -12.47 -1.85 -16.02
CA GLN A 39 -11.35 -0.92 -16.12
C GLN A 39 -11.81 0.53 -16.04
N GLN A 40 -12.86 0.90 -16.78
CA GLN A 40 -13.43 2.25 -16.76
C GLN A 40 -13.92 2.63 -15.36
N GLU A 41 -14.65 1.74 -14.69
CA GLU A 41 -15.14 1.97 -13.32
C GLU A 41 -13.98 2.16 -12.34
N LEU A 42 -12.98 1.28 -12.36
CA LEU A 42 -11.83 1.39 -11.46
C LEU A 42 -11.05 2.68 -11.72
N GLN A 43 -10.85 3.08 -12.98
CA GLN A 43 -10.18 4.34 -13.31
C GLN A 43 -10.98 5.55 -12.84
N SER A 44 -12.31 5.53 -13.03
CA SER A 44 -13.22 6.58 -12.55
C SER A 44 -13.16 6.71 -11.02
N SER A 45 -13.24 5.59 -10.31
CA SER A 45 -13.16 5.53 -8.85
C SER A 45 -11.81 6.07 -8.34
N PHE A 46 -10.69 5.67 -8.94
CA PHE A 46 -9.38 6.18 -8.55
C PHE A 46 -9.25 7.70 -8.82
N LYS A 47 -9.70 8.18 -9.98
CA LYS A 47 -9.73 9.62 -10.30
C LYS A 47 -10.55 10.41 -9.30
N SER A 48 -11.70 9.89 -8.88
CA SER A 48 -12.57 10.52 -7.87
C SER A 48 -11.84 10.71 -6.54
N LEU A 49 -11.15 9.67 -6.07
CA LEU A 49 -10.36 9.73 -4.83
C LEU A 49 -9.20 10.75 -4.92
N LEU A 50 -8.57 10.85 -6.09
CA LEU A 50 -7.49 11.83 -6.32
C LEU A 50 -8.01 13.27 -6.42
N HIS A 51 -9.17 13.48 -7.03
CA HIS A 51 -9.76 14.81 -7.25
C HIS A 51 -9.97 15.60 -5.95
N GLU A 52 -10.18 14.91 -4.83
CA GLU A 52 -10.28 15.53 -3.51
C GLU A 52 -8.95 16.09 -2.99
N ARG A 53 -7.82 15.74 -3.59
CA ARG A 53 -6.47 16.06 -3.07
C ARG A 53 -5.58 16.75 -4.08
N VAL A 54 -5.86 16.64 -5.37
CA VAL A 54 -5.13 17.34 -6.44
C VAL A 54 -6.10 18.00 -7.44
N PRO A 55 -5.83 19.24 -7.90
CA PRO A 55 -6.72 19.96 -8.80
C PRO A 55 -6.71 19.44 -10.25
N VAL A 56 -5.58 18.92 -10.74
CA VAL A 56 -5.43 18.46 -12.13
C VAL A 56 -5.09 16.96 -12.15
N VAL A 57 -6.11 16.14 -11.92
CA VAL A 57 -5.98 14.68 -11.69
C VAL A 57 -5.28 13.96 -12.84
N ASP A 58 -5.64 14.21 -14.09
CA ASP A 58 -5.05 13.51 -15.24
C ASP A 58 -3.54 13.80 -15.36
N SER A 59 -3.14 15.05 -15.12
CA SER A 59 -1.72 15.43 -15.13
C SER A 59 -0.96 14.79 -13.96
N PHE A 60 -1.60 14.69 -12.79
CA PHE A 60 -1.02 14.00 -11.63
C PHE A 60 -0.86 12.50 -11.88
N MET A 61 -1.86 11.84 -12.46
CA MET A 61 -1.77 10.42 -12.85
C MET A 61 -0.62 10.20 -13.85
N ALA A 62 -0.49 11.06 -14.87
CA ALA A 62 0.65 10.99 -15.78
C ALA A 62 2.00 11.14 -15.05
N ALA A 63 2.08 12.02 -14.05
CA ALA A 63 3.27 12.18 -13.22
C ALA A 63 3.56 10.93 -12.36
N LEU A 64 2.55 10.24 -11.84
CA LEU A 64 2.75 8.98 -11.11
C LEU A 64 3.41 7.92 -12.01
N VAL A 65 2.93 7.75 -13.24
CA VAL A 65 3.52 6.81 -14.21
C VAL A 65 4.96 7.20 -14.56
N ALA A 66 5.18 8.47 -14.91
CA ALA A 66 6.50 8.96 -15.31
C ALA A 66 7.57 8.81 -14.20
N ASN A 67 7.14 8.85 -12.93
CA ASN A 67 8.03 8.71 -11.78
C ASN A 67 8.03 7.30 -11.16
N ARG A 68 7.31 6.33 -11.74
CA ARG A 68 7.12 4.98 -11.18
C ARG A 68 6.64 5.03 -9.72
N SER A 69 5.76 5.98 -9.44
CA SER A 69 5.23 6.23 -8.10
C SER A 69 3.91 5.50 -7.88
N TYR A 70 3.60 5.20 -6.64
CA TYR A 70 2.35 4.59 -6.21
C TYR A 70 1.67 5.44 -5.17
N VAL A 71 0.34 5.50 -5.22
CA VAL A 71 -0.47 5.96 -4.09
C VAL A 71 -0.64 4.81 -3.13
N GLY A 72 -0.41 5.05 -1.85
CA GLY A 72 -0.63 4.07 -0.78
C GLY A 72 -1.54 4.62 0.31
N GLY A 73 -1.35 4.12 1.54
CA GLY A 73 -2.02 4.64 2.72
C GLY A 73 -3.55 4.62 2.61
N SER A 74 -4.21 5.67 3.12
CA SER A 74 -5.68 5.68 3.22
C SER A 74 -6.39 5.69 1.86
N VAL A 75 -5.79 6.28 0.82
CA VAL A 75 -6.40 6.35 -0.51
C VAL A 75 -6.36 4.98 -1.19
N ALA A 76 -5.23 4.27 -1.13
CA ALA A 76 -5.15 2.91 -1.66
C ALA A 76 -6.09 1.94 -0.92
N VAL A 77 -6.19 2.08 0.40
CA VAL A 77 -7.14 1.30 1.20
C VAL A 77 -8.59 1.59 0.78
N ALA A 78 -8.98 2.86 0.65
CA ALA A 78 -10.33 3.23 0.21
C ALA A 78 -10.64 2.76 -1.22
N PHE A 79 -9.63 2.77 -2.11
CA PHE A 79 -9.76 2.27 -3.47
C PHE A 79 -10.03 0.76 -3.52
N LEU A 80 -9.33 -0.03 -2.70
CA LEU A 80 -9.46 -1.49 -2.67
C LEU A 80 -10.65 -1.96 -1.82
N ALA A 81 -10.85 -1.38 -0.63
CA ALA A 81 -11.94 -1.71 0.30
C ALA A 81 -13.17 -0.85 -0.01
N ARG A 82 -13.72 -1.04 -1.22
CA ARG A 82 -14.83 -0.25 -1.79
C ARG A 82 -16.12 -0.29 -0.97
N ASP A 83 -16.24 -1.28 -0.10
CA ASP A 83 -17.37 -1.51 0.79
C ASP A 83 -17.24 -0.81 2.15
N LEU A 84 -16.10 -0.15 2.41
CA LEU A 84 -15.86 0.63 3.62
C LEU A 84 -15.97 2.14 3.35
N ASP A 85 -16.65 2.86 4.25
CA ASP A 85 -16.74 4.32 4.21
C ASP A 85 -15.46 4.97 4.76
N ILE A 86 -14.42 5.00 3.93
CA ILE A 86 -13.11 5.54 4.28
C ILE A 86 -12.90 6.86 3.56
N THR A 87 -12.99 7.96 4.30
CA THR A 87 -12.52 9.27 3.82
C THR A 87 -11.02 9.46 4.13
N PRO A 88 -10.12 9.51 3.14
CA PRO A 88 -8.69 9.73 3.35
C PRO A 88 -8.43 11.17 3.80
N GLY A 89 -7.68 11.39 4.90
CA GLY A 89 -7.36 12.75 5.36
C GLY A 89 -6.28 13.47 4.54
N ASN A 90 -5.47 12.69 3.81
CA ASN A 90 -4.30 13.11 3.06
C ASN A 90 -4.05 12.09 1.93
N LEU A 91 -3.27 12.50 0.93
CA LEU A 91 -2.81 11.63 -0.15
C LEU A 91 -1.37 11.20 0.13
N ASP A 92 -1.13 9.90 0.32
CA ASP A 92 0.20 9.34 0.53
C ASP A 92 0.75 8.78 -0.78
N VAL A 93 1.85 9.35 -1.27
CA VAL A 93 2.50 8.96 -2.52
C VAL A 93 3.88 8.43 -2.24
N PHE A 94 4.19 7.24 -2.71
CA PHE A 94 5.47 6.58 -2.56
C PHE A 94 6.22 6.63 -3.89
N THR A 95 7.50 7.00 -3.85
CA THR A 95 8.28 7.25 -5.06
C THR A 95 9.72 6.73 -4.93
N PRO A 96 10.38 6.29 -6.02
CA PRO A 96 11.78 5.90 -5.97
C PRO A 96 12.71 7.02 -5.48
N ARG A 97 13.87 6.65 -4.93
CA ARG A 97 14.85 7.56 -4.32
C ARG A 97 15.14 8.81 -5.16
N PHE A 98 15.40 8.62 -6.46
CA PHE A 98 15.83 9.70 -7.36
C PHE A 98 14.66 10.42 -8.08
N ARG A 99 13.41 10.12 -7.71
CA ARG A 99 12.20 10.69 -8.33
C ARG A 99 11.41 11.61 -7.40
N GLY A 100 11.80 11.69 -6.12
CA GLY A 100 11.15 12.53 -5.11
C GLY A 100 11.05 14.00 -5.52
N VAL A 101 12.18 14.62 -5.86
CA VAL A 101 12.24 16.04 -6.27
C VAL A 101 11.44 16.31 -7.55
N THR A 102 11.50 15.40 -8.53
CA THR A 102 10.72 15.54 -9.78
C THR A 102 9.21 15.56 -9.50
N LEU A 103 8.74 14.67 -8.63
CA LEU A 103 7.33 14.64 -8.23
C LEU A 103 6.94 15.86 -7.39
N LEU A 104 7.81 16.30 -6.47
CA LEU A 104 7.61 17.55 -5.72
C LEU A 104 7.46 18.76 -6.65
N HIS A 105 8.35 18.91 -7.64
CA HIS A 105 8.26 19.98 -8.64
C HIS A 105 6.93 19.94 -9.40
N HIS A 106 6.45 18.74 -9.77
CA HIS A 106 5.15 18.60 -10.39
C HIS A 106 4.02 19.10 -9.47
N LEU A 107 4.03 18.72 -8.20
CA LEU A 107 3.01 19.17 -7.24
C LEU A 107 3.03 20.70 -7.07
N VAL A 108 4.20 21.30 -6.94
CA VAL A 108 4.34 22.76 -6.75
C VAL A 108 3.89 23.52 -8.00
N HIS A 109 4.40 23.17 -9.18
CA HIS A 109 4.21 23.99 -10.39
C HIS A 109 2.92 23.68 -11.16
N VAL A 110 2.52 22.40 -11.21
CA VAL A 110 1.33 21.95 -11.96
C VAL A 110 0.11 21.89 -11.06
N GLN A 111 0.23 21.27 -9.88
CA GLN A 111 -0.88 21.12 -8.93
C GLN A 111 -1.08 22.36 -8.01
N LYS A 112 -0.27 23.41 -8.20
CA LYS A 112 -0.30 24.66 -7.43
C LYS A 112 -0.12 24.42 -5.93
N GLY A 113 0.67 23.41 -5.58
CA GLY A 113 1.03 23.07 -4.22
C GLY A 113 2.01 24.06 -3.62
N VAL A 114 1.98 24.17 -2.29
CA VAL A 114 2.99 24.85 -1.47
C VAL A 114 3.77 23.78 -0.73
N ASP A 115 5.08 23.76 -0.89
CA ASP A 115 5.97 22.92 -0.09
C ASP A 115 5.95 23.39 1.37
N ARG A 116 5.57 22.49 2.27
CA ARG A 116 5.49 22.65 3.72
C ARG A 116 6.48 21.73 4.43
N THR A 117 7.42 21.14 3.70
CA THR A 117 8.43 20.25 4.27
C THR A 117 9.28 21.04 5.26
N GLU A 118 9.34 20.54 6.50
CA GLU A 118 10.27 21.03 7.50
C GLU A 118 11.62 20.37 7.27
N TYR A 119 12.61 21.17 6.86
CA TYR A 119 13.96 20.69 6.61
C TYR A 119 14.77 20.74 7.91
N PRO A 120 15.53 19.69 8.25
CA PRO A 120 16.45 19.70 9.37
C PRO A 120 17.43 20.88 9.22
N GLN A 121 17.68 21.59 10.31
CA GLN A 121 18.57 22.76 10.31
C GLN A 121 20.03 22.36 10.45
N THR A 122 20.29 21.14 10.94
CA THR A 122 21.63 20.60 11.17
C THR A 122 21.79 19.21 10.56
N GLU A 123 23.03 18.83 10.28
CA GLU A 123 23.36 17.47 9.81
C GLU A 123 22.97 16.41 10.86
N GLU A 124 23.13 16.71 12.15
CA GLU A 124 22.76 15.78 13.23
C GLU A 124 21.26 15.51 13.27
N GLU A 125 20.43 16.54 13.09
CA GLU A 125 18.98 16.40 12.97
C GLU A 125 18.61 15.57 11.73
N GLU A 126 19.27 15.82 10.61
CA GLU A 126 19.05 15.06 9.38
C GLU A 126 19.41 13.58 9.55
N GLU A 127 20.55 13.28 10.19
CA GLU A 127 20.95 11.91 10.49
C GLU A 127 20.03 11.22 11.49
N ALA A 128 19.54 11.94 12.50
CA ALA A 128 18.55 11.43 13.44
C ALA A 128 17.24 11.08 12.71
N GLN A 129 16.76 11.97 11.84
CA GLN A 129 15.55 11.78 11.05
C GLN A 129 15.68 10.61 10.07
N ARG A 130 16.81 10.52 9.33
CA ARG A 130 17.13 9.39 8.44
C ARG A 130 17.25 8.07 9.19
N ARG A 131 17.74 8.05 10.43
CA ARG A 131 17.78 6.81 11.25
C ARG A 131 16.38 6.32 11.61
N VAL A 132 15.47 7.24 11.91
CA VAL A 132 14.06 6.89 12.21
C VAL A 132 13.38 6.38 10.94
N TRP A 133 13.44 7.14 9.85
CA TRP A 133 12.76 6.83 8.59
C TRP A 133 13.36 5.66 7.81
N GLY A 134 14.68 5.49 7.89
CA GLY A 134 15.39 4.43 7.17
C GLY A 134 14.92 3.04 7.60
N CYS A 135 14.43 2.89 8.83
CA CYS A 135 13.85 1.64 9.32
C CYS A 135 12.53 1.29 8.64
N ASP A 136 11.81 2.29 8.11
CA ASP A 136 10.58 2.15 7.35
C ASP A 136 10.84 2.20 5.83
N GLY A 137 12.11 2.17 5.40
CA GLY A 137 12.48 2.25 3.99
C GLY A 137 12.27 3.64 3.38
N ILE A 138 12.19 4.68 4.21
CA ILE A 138 11.96 6.06 3.78
C ILE A 138 13.28 6.85 3.88
N TRP A 139 13.68 7.49 2.79
CA TRP A 139 14.81 8.40 2.72
C TRP A 139 14.42 9.82 3.13
N GLN A 140 13.28 10.29 2.62
CA GLN A 140 12.80 11.65 2.81
C GLN A 140 11.29 11.69 2.70
N ILE A 141 10.65 12.60 3.43
CA ILE A 141 9.23 12.90 3.30
C ILE A 141 9.08 14.35 2.86
N TYR A 142 8.34 14.59 1.78
CA TYR A 142 7.90 15.94 1.43
C TYR A 142 6.44 16.13 1.81
N HIS A 143 6.11 17.29 2.37
CA HIS A 143 4.75 17.67 2.72
C HIS A 143 4.30 18.79 1.79
N VAL A 144 3.26 18.57 1.00
CA VAL A 144 2.76 19.56 0.04
C VAL A 144 1.29 19.84 0.27
N SER A 145 0.97 21.11 0.48
CA SER A 145 -0.42 21.58 0.57
C SER A 145 -0.88 22.06 -0.79
N THR A 146 -1.80 21.33 -1.43
CA THR A 146 -2.46 21.77 -2.67
C THR A 146 -3.72 22.59 -2.35
N PRO A 147 -4.35 23.25 -3.33
CA PRO A 147 -5.65 23.90 -3.13
C PRO A 147 -6.79 22.93 -2.74
N ARG A 148 -6.60 21.62 -2.92
CA ARG A 148 -7.61 20.58 -2.65
C ARG A 148 -7.33 19.79 -1.35
N GLY A 149 -6.08 19.69 -0.92
CA GLY A 149 -5.74 18.98 0.31
C GLY A 149 -4.24 18.80 0.54
N GLN A 150 -3.88 17.89 1.44
CA GLN A 150 -2.49 17.58 1.76
C GLN A 150 -2.02 16.35 0.98
N VAL A 151 -0.80 16.43 0.47
CA VAL A 151 -0.09 15.35 -0.22
C VAL A 151 1.25 15.12 0.47
N ASN A 152 1.50 13.89 0.91
CA ASN A 152 2.79 13.47 1.45
C ASN A 152 3.52 12.64 0.40
N ILE A 153 4.77 12.96 0.11
CA ILE A 153 5.64 12.16 -0.77
C ILE A 153 6.65 11.42 0.09
N TYR A 154 6.53 10.10 0.17
CA TYR A 154 7.48 9.20 0.80
C TYR A 154 8.50 8.74 -0.23
N VAL A 155 9.71 9.27 -0.13
CA VAL A 155 10.82 8.92 -1.00
C VAL A 155 11.48 7.65 -0.46
N SER A 156 11.55 6.62 -1.30
CA SER A 156 12.20 5.35 -0.97
C SER A 156 13.70 5.53 -0.73
N VAL A 157 14.28 4.69 0.13
CA VAL A 157 15.74 4.51 0.25
C VAL A 157 16.36 3.81 -0.96
N ASP A 158 15.53 3.18 -1.80
CA ASP A 158 15.92 2.38 -2.96
C ASP A 158 15.28 2.90 -4.28
N GLU A 159 15.58 2.23 -5.40
CA GLU A 159 15.02 2.51 -6.72
C GLU A 159 13.55 2.06 -6.87
N GLU A 160 13.01 1.33 -5.88
CA GLU A 160 11.62 0.89 -5.86
C GLU A 160 10.76 1.69 -4.88
N ALA A 161 9.64 2.22 -5.37
CA ALA A 161 8.64 2.91 -4.55
C ALA A 161 7.90 1.99 -3.57
N LEU A 162 7.93 0.67 -3.78
CA LEU A 162 7.22 -0.30 -2.93
C LEU A 162 7.93 -0.61 -1.61
N VAL A 163 9.23 -0.29 -1.50
CA VAL A 163 10.03 -0.47 -0.27
C VAL A 163 9.39 0.20 0.95
N PRO A 164 9.07 1.50 0.94
CA PRO A 164 8.38 2.14 2.06
C PRO A 164 6.96 1.63 2.31
N ILE A 165 6.27 1.10 1.29
CA ILE A 165 4.95 0.47 1.47
C ILE A 165 5.09 -0.85 2.25
N ALA A 166 6.08 -1.67 1.91
CA ALA A 166 6.44 -2.89 2.64
C ALA A 166 6.86 -2.63 4.09
N GLY A 167 7.39 -1.43 4.38
CA GLY A 167 7.72 -0.96 5.73
C GLY A 167 6.51 -0.64 6.62
N SER A 168 5.29 -0.63 6.07
CA SER A 168 4.08 -0.22 6.80
C SER A 168 3.82 -1.04 8.08
N TRP A 169 3.23 -0.40 9.08
CA TRP A 169 3.01 -0.97 10.42
C TRP A 169 1.87 -1.99 10.52
N ALA A 170 1.00 -2.10 9.50
CA ALA A 170 -0.08 -3.09 9.48
C ALA A 170 -0.39 -3.59 8.06
N THR A 171 -0.82 -4.85 7.94
CA THR A 171 -1.02 -5.53 6.64
C THR A 171 -2.02 -4.85 5.71
N HIS A 172 -3.02 -4.14 6.25
CA HIS A 172 -3.98 -3.42 5.41
C HIS A 172 -3.37 -2.23 4.67
N LEU A 173 -2.28 -1.67 5.22
CA LEU A 173 -1.56 -0.55 4.61
C LEU A 173 -0.52 -1.00 3.57
N LEU A 174 -0.31 -2.30 3.41
CA LEU A 174 0.52 -2.89 2.35
C LEU A 174 -0.29 -2.95 1.04
N SER A 175 -0.89 -1.81 0.69
CA SER A 175 -1.82 -1.63 -0.40
C SER A 175 -1.36 -0.45 -1.25
N TYR A 176 -1.43 -0.60 -2.57
CA TYR A 176 -0.91 0.39 -3.51
C TYR A 176 -1.80 0.49 -4.76
N VAL A 177 -1.76 1.66 -5.40
CA VAL A 177 -2.44 1.93 -6.67
C VAL A 177 -1.71 3.03 -7.44
N ASN A 178 -1.53 2.85 -8.73
CA ASN A 178 -1.16 3.89 -9.69
C ASN A 178 -2.02 3.71 -10.95
N PRO A 179 -1.84 4.50 -12.03
CA PRO A 179 -2.67 4.36 -13.23
C PRO A 179 -2.57 3.02 -13.97
N ASP A 180 -1.49 2.26 -13.75
CA ASP A 180 -1.16 1.04 -14.47
C ASP A 180 -1.43 -0.22 -13.63
N HIS A 181 -1.23 -0.14 -12.31
CA HIS A 181 -1.22 -1.25 -11.38
C HIS A 181 -1.90 -0.90 -10.05
N PHE A 182 -2.44 -1.93 -9.39
CA PHE A 182 -2.93 -1.84 -8.03
C PHE A 182 -2.85 -3.19 -7.35
N GLY A 183 -2.79 -3.19 -6.02
CA GLY A 183 -2.62 -4.42 -5.30
C GLY A 183 -2.60 -4.28 -3.79
N THR A 184 -2.64 -5.42 -3.12
CA THR A 184 -2.38 -5.55 -1.69
C THR A 184 -1.65 -6.86 -1.43
N ALA A 185 -0.71 -6.84 -0.49
CA ALA A 185 0.09 -8.03 -0.20
C ALA A 185 -0.66 -9.11 0.60
N TYR A 186 -1.79 -8.76 1.22
CA TYR A 186 -2.57 -9.66 2.08
C TYR A 186 -4.06 -9.64 1.71
N PRO A 187 -4.45 -9.99 0.48
CA PRO A 187 -5.83 -9.89 0.01
C PRO A 187 -6.82 -10.70 0.87
N VAL A 188 -6.44 -11.89 1.32
CA VAL A 188 -7.28 -12.75 2.18
C VAL A 188 -7.64 -12.05 3.49
N LEU A 189 -6.69 -11.36 4.13
CA LEU A 189 -6.96 -10.58 5.34
C LEU A 189 -7.68 -9.27 5.01
N PHE A 190 -7.19 -8.57 3.99
CA PHE A 190 -7.67 -7.25 3.61
C PHE A 190 -9.17 -7.24 3.29
N PHE A 191 -9.64 -8.16 2.44
CA PHE A 191 -11.05 -8.25 2.05
C PHE A 191 -11.94 -8.89 3.12
N ALA A 192 -11.36 -9.53 4.14
CA ALA A 192 -12.07 -9.92 5.35
C ALA A 192 -12.11 -8.79 6.40
N HIS A 193 -11.69 -7.57 6.04
CA HIS A 193 -11.48 -6.41 6.92
C HIS A 193 -10.64 -6.74 8.15
N ARG A 194 -9.57 -7.52 7.96
CA ARG A 194 -8.63 -7.92 9.01
C ARG A 194 -7.24 -7.38 8.69
N ALA A 195 -6.50 -7.05 9.74
CA ALA A 195 -5.10 -6.67 9.60
C ALA A 195 -4.24 -7.25 10.72
N LEU A 196 -3.03 -7.69 10.36
CA LEU A 196 -1.98 -8.00 11.32
C LEU A 196 -1.16 -6.75 11.59
N LEU A 197 -0.95 -6.46 12.87
CA LEU A 197 -0.02 -5.44 13.33
C LEU A 197 1.40 -5.98 13.23
N GLY A 198 2.30 -5.22 12.61
CA GLY A 198 3.73 -5.50 12.62
C GLY A 198 4.43 -4.87 13.82
N SER A 199 5.63 -4.32 13.58
CA SER A 199 6.39 -3.59 14.60
C SER A 199 5.63 -2.36 15.10
N LEU A 200 5.59 -2.20 16.42
CA LEU A 200 4.87 -1.12 17.08
C LEU A 200 5.57 0.22 16.79
N VAL A 201 4.80 1.20 16.31
CA VAL A 201 5.26 2.59 16.08
C VAL A 201 4.96 3.46 17.30
N ALA A 202 5.71 4.54 17.51
CA ALA A 202 5.59 5.46 18.66
C ALA A 202 4.21 6.15 18.82
N TYR A 203 3.27 5.93 17.90
CA TYR A 203 1.90 6.49 17.93
C TYR A 203 0.83 5.44 17.58
N GLU A 204 1.11 4.17 17.88
CA GLU A 204 0.27 3.03 17.49
C GLU A 204 -1.20 3.21 17.91
N ALA A 205 -1.46 3.64 19.14
CA ALA A 205 -2.82 3.73 19.67
C ALA A 205 -3.75 4.61 18.81
N VAL A 206 -3.25 5.73 18.27
CA VAL A 206 -4.05 6.63 17.43
C VAL A 206 -4.34 5.98 16.07
N GLN A 207 -3.33 5.35 15.46
CA GLN A 207 -3.46 4.72 14.14
C GLN A 207 -4.30 3.43 14.18
N VAL A 208 -4.15 2.64 15.24
CA VAL A 208 -5.00 1.47 15.51
C VAL A 208 -6.43 1.90 15.71
N LYS A 209 -6.70 2.89 16.59
CA LYS A 209 -8.06 3.40 16.82
C LYS A 209 -8.69 3.94 15.53
N LYS A 210 -7.90 4.63 14.70
CA LYS A 210 -8.34 5.12 13.38
C LYS A 210 -8.70 3.96 12.44
N SER A 211 -7.91 2.89 12.40
CA SER A 211 -8.16 1.72 11.55
C SER A 211 -9.36 0.90 12.02
N VAL A 212 -9.51 0.71 13.33
CA VAL A 212 -10.71 0.05 13.92
C VAL A 212 -11.98 0.83 13.58
N ARG A 213 -11.98 2.16 13.70
CA ARG A 213 -13.12 3.00 13.32
C ARG A 213 -13.49 2.90 11.84
N ARG A 214 -12.54 2.53 10.98
CA ARG A 214 -12.75 2.31 9.55
C ARG A 214 -13.27 0.91 9.22
N GLY A 215 -13.48 0.05 10.22
CA GLY A 215 -14.03 -1.29 10.04
C GLY A 215 -13.02 -2.42 10.08
N PHE A 216 -11.71 -2.15 10.27
CA PHE A 216 -10.71 -3.22 10.36
C PHE A 216 -10.66 -3.85 11.77
N ASP A 217 -10.63 -5.19 11.84
CA ASP A 217 -10.23 -5.93 13.04
C ASP A 217 -8.71 -6.12 13.02
N LEU A 218 -8.00 -5.49 13.96
CA LEU A 218 -6.53 -5.53 14.03
C LEU A 218 -6.07 -6.47 15.14
N ARG A 219 -5.17 -7.40 14.80
CA ARG A 219 -4.60 -8.40 15.73
C ARG A 219 -3.09 -8.48 15.59
N LEU A 220 -2.43 -9.05 16.59
CA LEU A 220 -0.99 -9.34 16.52
C LEU A 220 -0.74 -10.69 15.81
N PHE A 221 -1.64 -11.65 15.99
CA PHE A 221 -1.50 -13.00 15.46
C PHE A 221 -2.77 -13.49 14.76
N PRO A 222 -2.65 -14.26 13.66
CA PRO A 222 -3.79 -14.83 12.95
C PRO A 222 -4.68 -15.72 13.82
N THR A 223 -4.08 -16.42 14.78
CA THR A 223 -4.77 -17.35 15.70
C THR A 223 -5.78 -16.68 16.63
N GLN A 224 -5.74 -15.34 16.71
CA GLN A 224 -6.72 -14.53 17.44
C GLN A 224 -8.07 -14.47 16.72
N TRP A 225 -8.14 -14.80 15.42
CA TRP A 225 -9.37 -15.07 14.69
C TRP A 225 -9.65 -16.57 14.70
N GLY A 226 -10.80 -16.99 15.23
CA GLY A 226 -11.13 -18.40 15.43
C GLY A 226 -11.09 -19.25 14.15
N ASP A 227 -11.48 -18.66 13.02
CA ASP A 227 -11.51 -19.27 11.68
C ASP A 227 -10.14 -19.32 10.97
N LEU A 228 -9.16 -18.57 11.46
CA LEU A 228 -7.77 -18.59 10.94
C LEU A 228 -6.81 -19.36 11.85
N ARG A 229 -7.34 -20.06 12.86
CA ARG A 229 -6.56 -21.02 13.64
C ARG A 229 -6.13 -22.16 12.72
N VAL A 230 -4.82 -22.31 12.57
CA VAL A 230 -4.18 -23.40 11.85
C VAL A 230 -3.47 -24.30 12.87
N ALA A 231 -3.48 -25.61 12.63
CA ALA A 231 -2.72 -26.55 13.44
C ALA A 231 -1.20 -26.39 13.20
N ASP A 232 -0.83 -26.04 11.97
CA ASP A 232 0.55 -25.86 11.53
C ASP A 232 0.96 -24.38 11.43
N CYS A 233 2.19 -24.12 10.99
CA CYS A 233 2.67 -22.76 10.75
C CYS A 233 1.77 -22.03 9.73
N GLY A 234 1.35 -20.80 10.07
CA GLY A 234 0.53 -19.95 9.19
C GLY A 234 1.22 -19.51 7.89
N ALA A 235 2.51 -19.83 7.70
CA ALA A 235 3.26 -19.46 6.49
C ALA A 235 2.71 -20.16 5.23
N SER A 236 2.19 -21.39 5.38
CA SER A 236 1.52 -22.13 4.30
C SER A 236 0.28 -21.44 3.74
N ARG A 237 -0.26 -20.46 4.48
CA ARG A 237 -1.42 -19.65 4.10
C ARG A 237 -1.09 -18.16 4.01
N SER A 238 0.20 -17.82 3.98
CA SER A 238 0.65 -16.42 3.95
C SER A 238 0.17 -15.55 5.13
N LEU A 239 -0.08 -16.19 6.27
CA LEU A 239 -0.55 -15.53 7.50
C LEU A 239 0.59 -15.31 8.50
N CYS A 240 1.76 -15.90 8.30
CA CYS A 240 2.86 -15.77 9.25
C CYS A 240 3.52 -14.39 9.14
N PRO A 241 3.56 -13.57 10.22
CA PRO A 241 4.20 -12.26 10.18
C PRO A 241 5.71 -12.32 9.89
N THR A 242 6.35 -13.44 10.24
CA THR A 242 7.78 -13.64 10.02
C THR A 242 8.11 -14.19 8.64
N GLN A 243 7.13 -14.62 7.83
CA GLN A 243 7.40 -15.14 6.48
C GLN A 243 7.88 -14.01 5.56
N ALA A 244 8.91 -14.30 4.75
CA ALA A 244 9.33 -13.42 3.68
C ALA A 244 8.26 -13.38 2.58
N ARG A 245 7.86 -12.18 2.16
CA ARG A 245 6.79 -11.93 1.18
C ARG A 245 7.26 -11.00 0.08
N TYR A 246 6.61 -11.10 -1.08
CA TYR A 246 6.79 -10.24 -2.25
C TYR A 246 5.44 -9.65 -2.66
N PHE A 247 5.42 -8.53 -3.39
CA PHE A 247 4.15 -7.91 -3.81
C PHE A 247 3.49 -8.66 -4.98
N ASP A 248 4.19 -9.64 -5.55
CA ASP A 248 3.78 -10.48 -6.68
C ASP A 248 3.87 -11.98 -6.34
N ASP A 249 4.02 -12.35 -5.06
CA ASP A 249 3.93 -13.75 -4.67
C ASP A 249 2.53 -14.34 -4.92
N SER A 250 2.41 -15.66 -4.87
CA SER A 250 1.17 -16.38 -5.21
C SER A 250 -0.02 -16.02 -4.32
N GLU A 251 0.23 -15.40 -3.16
CA GLU A 251 -0.78 -15.03 -2.18
C GLU A 251 -1.06 -13.52 -2.14
N ALA A 252 -0.30 -12.74 -2.92
CA ALA A 252 -0.51 -11.31 -3.08
C ALA A 252 -1.50 -11.01 -4.20
N LEU A 253 -2.21 -9.89 -4.09
CA LEU A 253 -2.97 -9.32 -5.20
C LEU A 253 -2.08 -8.32 -5.93
N CYS A 254 -1.63 -8.65 -7.14
CA CYS A 254 -0.94 -7.74 -8.05
C CYS A 254 -1.71 -7.65 -9.37
N THR A 255 -2.45 -6.56 -9.56
CA THR A 255 -3.37 -6.40 -10.70
C THR A 255 -2.96 -5.23 -11.58
N ARG A 256 -3.14 -5.39 -12.89
CA ARG A 256 -2.98 -4.32 -13.90
C ARG A 256 -4.34 -3.71 -14.22
N PHE A 257 -4.45 -2.41 -14.47
CA PHE A 257 -5.69 -1.85 -15.04
C PHE A 257 -5.95 -2.43 -16.44
N GLN A 258 -4.90 -2.54 -17.24
CA GLN A 258 -4.92 -2.98 -18.63
C GLN A 258 -4.04 -4.24 -18.82
N PRO A 259 -4.55 -5.45 -18.53
CA PRO A 259 -3.72 -6.66 -18.47
C PRO A 259 -3.20 -7.12 -19.84
N LEU A 260 -3.74 -6.59 -20.93
CA LEU A 260 -3.33 -6.91 -22.29
C LEU A 260 -2.28 -5.94 -22.83
N GLN A 261 -2.13 -4.77 -22.21
CA GLN A 261 -1.22 -3.70 -22.67
C GLN A 261 -0.08 -3.43 -21.68
N THR A 262 -0.37 -3.51 -20.38
CA THR A 262 0.58 -3.17 -19.32
C THR A 262 1.44 -4.38 -18.96
N ALA A 263 2.75 -4.19 -18.84
CA ALA A 263 3.66 -5.21 -18.31
C ALA A 263 3.34 -5.56 -16.85
N TYR A 264 3.75 -6.76 -16.41
CA TYR A 264 3.68 -7.12 -14.99
C TYR A 264 4.57 -6.19 -14.16
N VAL A 265 4.19 -5.96 -12.90
CA VAL A 265 5.12 -5.42 -11.92
C VAL A 265 6.11 -6.53 -11.61
N ASP A 266 7.39 -6.20 -11.55
CA ASP A 266 8.47 -7.10 -11.16
C ASP A 266 9.16 -6.50 -9.92
N PRO A 267 8.52 -6.59 -8.74
CA PRO A 267 9.05 -6.01 -7.52
C PRO A 267 10.19 -6.88 -6.98
N THR A 268 11.35 -6.29 -6.67
CA THR A 268 12.45 -7.02 -6.02
C THR A 268 12.42 -6.86 -4.49
N VAL A 269 11.52 -6.03 -3.97
CA VAL A 269 11.29 -5.86 -2.53
C VAL A 269 10.77 -7.16 -1.88
N VAL A 270 11.46 -7.58 -0.82
CA VAL A 270 11.15 -8.71 0.04
C VAL A 270 10.99 -8.20 1.45
N TRP A 271 9.89 -8.50 2.12
CA TRP A 271 9.75 -8.03 3.50
C TRP A 271 9.21 -9.11 4.41
N ARG A 272 9.34 -8.85 5.71
CA ARG A 272 8.70 -9.59 6.79
C ARG A 272 7.91 -8.57 7.60
N MET A 273 6.68 -8.91 7.95
CA MET A 273 5.80 -7.98 8.67
C MET A 273 6.35 -7.69 10.07
N ASP A 274 6.81 -8.74 10.75
CA ASP A 274 7.36 -8.70 12.09
C ASP A 274 8.44 -9.78 12.29
N GLY A 275 9.34 -9.58 13.25
CA GLY A 275 10.32 -10.55 13.74
C GLY A 275 9.89 -11.29 15.01
N ARG A 276 8.66 -11.08 15.51
CA ARG A 276 8.13 -11.78 16.70
C ARG A 276 8.25 -13.30 16.56
N PRO A 277 8.79 -14.03 17.55
CA PRO A 277 8.88 -15.48 17.50
C PRO A 277 7.49 -16.12 17.34
N CYS A 278 7.34 -16.97 16.32
CA CYS A 278 6.13 -17.77 16.12
C CYS A 278 6.27 -19.21 16.66
N GLY A 279 7.38 -19.52 17.34
CA GLY A 279 7.70 -20.85 17.86
C GLY A 279 8.23 -21.85 16.83
N GLN A 280 8.57 -21.38 15.62
CA GLN A 280 9.12 -22.17 14.51
C GLN A 280 10.48 -21.62 14.09
N ASP A 281 11.31 -22.42 13.41
CA ASP A 281 12.68 -22.08 12.99
C ASP A 281 12.78 -20.95 11.95
N CYS A 282 11.66 -20.38 11.50
CA CYS A 282 11.62 -19.26 10.55
C CYS A 282 12.39 -18.01 11.05
N TYR A 283 12.67 -17.92 12.35
CA TYR A 283 13.50 -16.84 12.93
C TYR A 283 15.02 -17.08 12.74
N LEU A 284 15.47 -18.31 12.51
CA LEU A 284 16.91 -18.60 12.32
C LEU A 284 17.40 -18.04 10.98
N ASP A 285 16.59 -18.17 9.92
CA ASP A 285 16.82 -17.47 8.65
C ASP A 285 16.83 -15.95 8.85
N TYR A 286 15.99 -15.43 9.75
CA TYR A 286 15.93 -14.01 10.05
C TYR A 286 17.23 -13.50 10.67
N GLU A 287 17.83 -14.22 11.63
CA GLU A 287 19.13 -13.83 12.21
C GLU A 287 20.26 -13.88 11.19
N GLN A 288 20.34 -14.95 10.38
CA GLN A 288 21.33 -15.05 9.31
C GLN A 288 21.15 -13.94 8.25
N MET A 289 19.91 -13.62 7.89
CA MET A 289 19.58 -12.52 6.98
C MET A 289 19.96 -11.15 7.57
N LEU A 290 19.73 -10.90 8.85
CA LEU A 290 20.12 -9.65 9.53
C LEU A 290 21.64 -9.43 9.57
N HIS A 291 22.42 -10.51 9.54
CA HIS A 291 23.89 -10.44 9.52
C HIS A 291 24.45 -10.03 8.15
N HIS A 292 23.74 -10.28 7.05
CA HIS A 292 24.10 -9.82 5.71
C HIS A 292 23.59 -8.39 5.46
N ARG A 293 24.32 -7.42 6.01
CA ARG A 293 24.12 -5.97 5.77
C ARG A 293 24.13 -5.66 4.27
N THR A 294 22.98 -5.26 3.70
CA THR A 294 22.86 -4.13 2.73
C THR A 294 21.45 -3.93 2.16
N ARG A 295 20.49 -4.84 2.32
CA ARG A 295 19.19 -4.70 1.61
C ARG A 295 17.91 -4.75 2.43
N TRP A 296 17.94 -5.04 3.74
CA TRP A 296 16.70 -5.15 4.51
C TRP A 296 16.84 -4.51 5.89
N TYR A 297 15.93 -3.58 6.21
CA TYR A 297 15.80 -3.01 7.54
C TYR A 297 14.55 -3.57 8.23
N LYS A 298 14.75 -4.28 9.34
CA LYS A 298 13.93 -4.19 10.55
C LYS A 298 14.76 -4.68 11.75
N TYR A 299 14.81 -3.86 12.79
CA TYR A 299 15.71 -3.79 13.95
C TYR A 299 16.43 -5.05 14.49
N ARG A 300 17.70 -4.81 14.86
CA ARG A 300 18.43 -5.47 15.96
C ARG A 300 17.98 -4.84 17.29
N ALA A 301 17.08 -5.48 18.04
CA ALA A 301 16.91 -5.14 19.44
C ALA A 301 18.10 -5.73 20.21
N ARG A 302 18.91 -4.89 20.86
CA ARG A 302 19.93 -5.33 21.82
C ARG A 302 19.20 -6.04 22.97
N TRP A 303 19.15 -7.37 22.93
CA TRP A 303 19.00 -8.15 24.15
C TRP A 303 20.31 -8.00 24.95
N VAL A 304 20.29 -7.12 25.95
CA VAL A 304 21.29 -7.18 27.02
C VAL A 304 20.91 -8.38 27.86
N SER A 305 21.52 -9.53 27.58
CA SER A 305 21.52 -10.67 28.48
C SER A 305 22.17 -10.23 29.79
N ARG A 306 21.39 -10.23 30.87
CA ARG A 306 21.93 -10.32 32.24
C ARG A 306 22.44 -11.73 32.49
#